data_AF-A3VBH6-F1
#
_entry.id   AF-A3VBH6-F1
#
_cell.length_a   1.000
_cell.length_b   1.000
_cell.length_c   1.000
_cell.angle_alpha   90.00
_cell.angle_beta   90.00
_cell.angle_gamma   90.00
#
_symmetry.space_group_name_H-M   'P 1'
#
loop_
_entity.id
_entity.type
_entity.pdbx_description
1 polymer ?
#
loop_
_entity_poly.entity_id
_entity_poly.type
_entity_poly.pdbx_seq_one_letter_code
_entity_poly.pdbx_strand_id
1 'polypeptide(L)'
;MKRRLFLTSAAAALVTATAARAERLLVNSPGDGFLNLRTGPGSQYNIIRKMYHGSAVETLEYANGWVRVRHESGAVGWAFAKYLVRPAATNVRYVYSPNDGYLNLRTGPGTRYQIIRPMYNGEAVTLLERSGGWVRVKHQSGAIGWAFEKYLHR
;
A
#
# COMPACT_ATOMS: atom_id res chain seq x y z
N MET A 1 31.51 -35.19 54.49
CA MET A 1 30.96 -35.54 53.16
C MET A 1 30.21 -34.33 52.60
N LYS A 2 30.71 -33.71 51.51
CA LYS A 2 30.13 -32.50 50.92
C LYS A 2 29.15 -32.90 49.80
N ARG A 3 27.84 -32.60 49.96
CA ARG A 3 26.84 -32.74 48.88
C ARG A 3 26.99 -31.57 47.90
N ARG A 4 27.16 -31.87 46.61
CA ARG A 4 27.11 -30.88 45.52
C ARG A 4 25.76 -30.94 44.81
N LEU A 5 25.19 -29.75 44.60
CA LEU A 5 23.95 -29.42 43.87
C LEU A 5 23.98 -29.84 42.40
N PHE A 6 22.80 -30.02 41.81
CA PHE A 6 22.51 -29.55 40.45
C PHE A 6 21.11 -28.93 40.39
N LEU A 7 21.03 -27.59 40.25
CA LEU A 7 19.83 -26.89 39.80
C LEU A 7 19.87 -26.82 38.28
N THR A 8 18.93 -27.46 37.60
CA THR A 8 18.71 -27.25 36.17
C THR A 8 17.82 -26.03 35.98
N SER A 9 18.41 -24.94 35.50
CA SER A 9 17.69 -23.74 35.05
C SER A 9 16.99 -24.05 33.72
N ALA A 10 15.67 -23.91 33.66
CA ALA A 10 14.93 -23.91 32.41
C ALA A 10 14.87 -22.46 31.88
N ALA A 11 15.62 -22.17 30.82
CA ALA A 11 15.52 -20.90 30.10
C ALA A 11 14.25 -20.90 29.23
N ALA A 12 13.26 -20.08 29.59
CA ALA A 12 12.11 -19.81 28.74
C ALA A 12 12.53 -18.84 27.62
N ALA A 13 12.67 -19.33 26.39
CA ALA A 13 12.85 -18.48 25.22
C ALA A 13 11.52 -17.77 24.91
N LEU A 14 11.47 -16.46 25.16
CA LEU A 14 10.34 -15.62 24.77
C LEU A 14 10.38 -15.43 23.24
N VAL A 15 9.59 -16.22 22.51
CA VAL A 15 9.39 -16.02 21.06
C VAL A 15 8.43 -14.86 20.88
N THR A 16 8.92 -13.70 20.46
CA THR A 16 8.07 -12.61 20.01
C THR A 16 7.53 -12.93 18.61
N ALA A 17 6.30 -13.43 18.56
CA ALA A 17 5.59 -13.56 17.29
C ALA A 17 5.28 -12.16 16.75
N THR A 18 5.92 -11.77 15.65
CA THR A 18 5.51 -10.59 14.90
C THR A 18 4.20 -10.93 14.20
N ALA A 19 3.12 -10.22 14.56
CA ALA A 19 1.87 -10.34 13.82
C ALA A 19 2.10 -9.82 12.40
N ALA A 20 2.04 -10.69 11.40
CA ALA A 20 2.01 -10.28 10.01
C ALA A 20 0.78 -9.38 9.82
N ARG A 21 1.01 -8.12 9.49
CA ARG A 21 -0.06 -7.14 9.25
C ARG A 21 -0.85 -7.60 8.03
N ALA A 22 -2.17 -7.72 8.16
CA ALA A 22 -3.06 -7.97 7.04
C ALA A 22 -2.86 -6.89 5.98
N GLU A 23 -2.55 -7.30 4.75
CA GLU A 23 -2.35 -6.41 3.63
C GLU A 23 -3.70 -6.05 3.00
N ARG A 24 -3.91 -4.77 2.68
CA ARG A 24 -5.09 -4.34 1.94
C ARG A 24 -4.84 -4.42 0.43
N LEU A 25 -5.66 -5.21 -0.26
CA LEU A 25 -5.66 -5.40 -1.71
C LEU A 25 -6.96 -4.89 -2.33
N LEU A 26 -6.97 -4.69 -3.65
CA LEU A 26 -8.16 -4.42 -4.45
C LEU A 26 -8.43 -5.59 -5.41
N VAL A 27 -9.70 -5.84 -5.67
CA VAL A 27 -10.13 -6.76 -6.73
C VAL A 27 -9.87 -6.13 -8.10
N ASN A 28 -9.12 -6.83 -8.95
CA ASN A 28 -8.90 -6.49 -10.34
C ASN A 28 -9.27 -7.67 -11.24
N SER A 29 -10.55 -7.79 -11.57
CA SER A 29 -11.10 -8.80 -12.49
C SER A 29 -11.72 -8.10 -13.71
N PRO A 30 -10.90 -7.62 -14.68
CA PRO A 30 -11.38 -6.79 -15.78
C PRO A 30 -12.22 -7.55 -16.82
N GLY A 31 -12.16 -8.89 -16.84
CA GLY A 31 -12.97 -9.71 -17.72
C GLY A 31 -14.42 -9.79 -17.25
N ASP A 32 -14.66 -10.48 -16.14
CA ASP A 32 -16.03 -10.73 -15.62
C ASP A 32 -16.60 -9.57 -14.80
N GLY A 33 -15.77 -8.58 -14.43
CA GLY A 33 -16.16 -7.45 -13.56
C GLY A 33 -16.25 -7.81 -12.07
N PHE A 34 -16.07 -9.08 -11.69
CA PHE A 34 -16.08 -9.53 -10.31
C PHE A 34 -15.13 -10.71 -10.06
N LEU A 35 -14.81 -10.95 -8.78
CA LEU A 35 -14.06 -12.08 -8.26
C LEU A 35 -14.89 -12.84 -7.24
N ASN A 36 -14.96 -14.17 -7.36
CA ASN A 36 -15.68 -14.99 -6.40
C ASN A 36 -14.89 -15.16 -5.10
N LEU A 37 -15.56 -14.92 -3.98
CA LEU A 37 -15.14 -15.33 -2.64
C LEU A 37 -15.75 -16.71 -2.35
N ARG A 38 -14.92 -17.70 -2.05
CA ARG A 38 -15.31 -19.11 -1.91
C ARG A 38 -15.06 -19.65 -0.51
N THR A 39 -15.70 -20.76 -0.17
CA THR A 39 -15.52 -21.47 1.10
C THR A 39 -14.16 -22.14 1.27
N GLY A 40 -13.42 -22.38 0.17
CA GLY A 40 -12.07 -22.99 0.19
C GLY A 40 -11.20 -22.57 -1.00
N PRO A 41 -9.89 -22.89 -0.96
CA PRO A 41 -8.90 -22.49 -1.96
C PRO A 41 -8.98 -23.36 -3.23
N GLY A 42 -10.00 -23.12 -4.06
CA GLY A 42 -10.22 -23.87 -5.29
C GLY A 42 -11.53 -23.50 -6.00
N SER A 43 -11.63 -23.76 -7.30
CA SER A 43 -12.83 -23.48 -8.10
C SER A 43 -14.00 -24.42 -7.78
N GLN A 44 -13.73 -25.58 -7.16
CA GLN A 44 -14.73 -26.56 -6.74
C GLN A 44 -15.50 -26.15 -5.48
N TYR A 45 -15.00 -25.18 -4.71
CA TYR A 45 -15.64 -24.76 -3.46
C TYR A 45 -16.82 -23.80 -3.70
N ASN A 46 -17.83 -23.88 -2.84
CA ASN A 46 -19.04 -23.04 -2.91
C ASN A 46 -18.69 -21.54 -2.87
N ILE A 47 -19.41 -20.75 -3.66
CA ILE A 47 -19.29 -19.29 -3.73
C ILE A 47 -20.11 -18.69 -2.58
N ILE A 48 -19.46 -17.86 -1.76
CA ILE A 48 -20.07 -17.09 -0.67
C ILE A 48 -20.57 -15.74 -1.21
N ARG A 49 -19.79 -15.11 -2.08
CA ARG A 49 -20.04 -13.75 -2.56
C ARG A 49 -19.30 -13.46 -3.87
N LYS A 50 -19.85 -12.56 -4.68
CA LYS A 50 -19.14 -11.85 -5.75
C LYS A 50 -18.57 -10.54 -5.20
N MET A 51 -17.27 -10.32 -5.34
CA MET A 51 -16.58 -9.07 -5.00
C MET A 51 -16.32 -8.31 -6.30
N TYR A 52 -16.86 -7.12 -6.47
CA TYR A 52 -16.77 -6.40 -7.74
C TYR A 52 -15.38 -5.76 -7.91
N HIS A 53 -15.02 -5.44 -9.15
CA HIS A 53 -13.79 -4.70 -9.45
C HIS A 53 -13.67 -3.45 -8.57
N GLY A 54 -12.49 -3.22 -8.00
CA GLY A 54 -12.22 -2.12 -7.07
C GLY A 54 -12.60 -2.38 -5.61
N SER A 55 -13.37 -3.43 -5.29
CA SER A 55 -13.67 -3.79 -3.89
C SER A 55 -12.38 -4.06 -3.12
N ALA A 56 -12.34 -3.58 -1.87
CA ALA A 56 -11.20 -3.76 -0.99
C ALA A 56 -11.30 -5.07 -0.18
N VAL A 57 -10.15 -5.70 0.03
CA VAL A 57 -10.03 -6.89 0.86
C VAL A 57 -8.78 -6.84 1.74
N GLU A 58 -8.84 -7.44 2.91
CA GLU A 58 -7.68 -7.65 3.78
C GLU A 58 -7.20 -9.10 3.69
N THR A 59 -5.91 -9.30 3.46
CA THR A 59 -5.32 -10.63 3.34
C THR A 59 -5.11 -11.27 4.70
N LEU A 60 -5.51 -12.52 4.85
CA LEU A 60 -5.36 -13.29 6.07
C LEU A 60 -4.33 -14.41 5.88
N GLU A 61 -4.40 -15.14 4.77
CA GLU A 61 -3.62 -16.38 4.58
C GLU A 61 -3.49 -16.73 3.09
N TYR A 62 -2.37 -17.29 2.67
CA TYR A 62 -2.15 -17.72 1.28
C TYR A 62 -2.05 -19.25 1.19
N ALA A 63 -2.69 -19.85 0.18
CA ALA A 63 -2.57 -21.28 -0.10
C ALA A 63 -2.83 -21.57 -1.59
N ASN A 64 -1.90 -22.28 -2.25
CA ASN A 64 -2.08 -22.83 -3.60
C ASN A 64 -2.57 -21.81 -4.66
N GLY A 65 -2.05 -20.57 -4.63
CA GLY A 65 -2.45 -19.50 -5.54
C GLY A 65 -3.77 -18.79 -5.16
N TRP A 66 -4.41 -19.21 -4.07
CA TRP A 66 -5.53 -18.53 -3.44
C TRP A 66 -5.09 -17.76 -2.21
N VAL A 67 -5.90 -16.80 -1.81
CA VAL A 67 -5.72 -16.05 -0.57
C VAL A 67 -7.05 -15.99 0.16
N ARG A 68 -7.01 -16.34 1.44
CA ARG A 68 -8.10 -16.11 2.37
C ARG A 68 -8.11 -14.64 2.71
N VAL A 69 -9.25 -13.99 2.49
CA VAL A 69 -9.41 -12.56 2.65
C VAL A 69 -10.65 -12.23 3.47
N ARG A 70 -10.63 -11.07 4.11
CA ARG A 70 -11.82 -10.41 4.65
C ARG A 70 -12.25 -9.31 3.69
N HIS A 71 -13.46 -9.43 3.17
CA HIS A 71 -14.09 -8.40 2.35
C HIS A 71 -14.59 -7.24 3.22
N GLU A 72 -14.74 -6.04 2.66
CA GLU A 72 -15.25 -4.85 3.36
C GLU A 72 -16.64 -5.04 3.98
N SER A 73 -17.45 -5.98 3.45
CA SER A 73 -18.72 -6.37 4.05
C SER A 73 -18.60 -7.27 5.29
N GLY A 74 -17.39 -7.56 5.76
CA GLY A 74 -17.08 -8.48 6.86
C GLY A 74 -17.00 -9.97 6.48
N ALA A 75 -17.40 -10.35 5.26
CA ALA A 75 -17.37 -11.74 4.81
C ALA A 75 -15.92 -12.25 4.68
N VAL A 76 -15.67 -13.48 5.12
CA VAL A 76 -14.36 -14.12 5.06
C VAL A 76 -14.42 -15.35 4.17
N GLY A 77 -13.46 -15.50 3.27
CA GLY A 77 -13.37 -16.66 2.38
C GLY A 77 -12.13 -16.60 1.49
N TRP A 78 -12.05 -17.47 0.50
CA TRP A 78 -10.91 -17.63 -0.39
C TRP A 78 -11.16 -17.01 -1.75
N ALA A 79 -10.20 -16.25 -2.24
CA ALA A 79 -10.24 -15.60 -3.54
C ALA A 79 -8.96 -15.94 -4.31
N PHE A 80 -9.04 -16.00 -5.65
CA PHE A 80 -7.89 -16.35 -6.46
C PHE A 80 -6.90 -15.17 -6.49
N ALA A 81 -5.68 -15.38 -6.00
CA ALA A 81 -4.77 -14.29 -5.67
C ALA A 81 -4.34 -13.46 -6.89
N LYS A 82 -4.32 -14.05 -8.09
CA LYS A 82 -3.95 -13.35 -9.33
C LYS A 82 -4.86 -12.17 -9.68
N TYR A 83 -6.08 -12.14 -9.14
CA TYR A 83 -7.05 -11.05 -9.35
C TYR A 83 -7.10 -10.08 -8.19
N LEU A 84 -6.15 -10.16 -7.27
CA LEU A 84 -5.99 -9.21 -6.19
C LEU A 84 -4.69 -8.47 -6.41
N VAL A 85 -4.81 -7.15 -6.50
CA VAL A 85 -3.68 -6.27 -6.74
C VAL A 85 -3.50 -5.38 -5.53
N ARG A 86 -2.25 -5.02 -5.23
CA ARG A 86 -2.02 -3.87 -4.36
C ARG A 86 -2.77 -2.70 -4.98
N PRO A 87 -3.54 -1.91 -4.21
CA PRO A 87 -3.96 -0.60 -4.69
C PRO A 87 -2.68 0.03 -5.20
N ALA A 88 -2.65 0.42 -6.48
CA ALA A 88 -1.57 1.26 -6.95
C ALA A 88 -1.51 2.38 -5.92
N ALA A 89 -0.35 2.57 -5.28
CA ALA A 89 -0.14 3.81 -4.57
C ALA A 89 -0.44 4.85 -5.63
N THR A 90 -1.55 5.58 -5.50
CA THR A 90 -1.82 6.64 -6.45
C THR A 90 -0.60 7.52 -6.31
N ASN A 91 0.23 7.52 -7.35
CA ASN A 91 1.38 8.40 -7.40
C ASN A 91 0.89 9.85 -7.54
N VAL A 92 -0.42 10.07 -7.66
CA VAL A 92 -1.04 11.36 -7.49
C VAL A 92 -0.89 11.85 -6.05
N ARG A 93 -0.38 13.05 -5.91
CA ARG A 93 -0.42 13.87 -4.70
C ARG A 93 -1.01 15.22 -5.06
N TYR A 94 -1.51 15.91 -4.06
CA TYR A 94 -1.99 17.27 -4.16
C TYR A 94 -1.02 18.21 -3.46
N VAL A 95 -0.79 19.37 -4.07
CA VAL A 95 0.01 20.42 -3.47
C VAL A 95 -0.74 20.99 -2.26
N TYR A 96 -0.04 21.14 -1.15
CA TYR A 96 -0.54 21.87 0.02
C TYR A 96 0.62 22.59 0.73
N SER A 97 0.72 23.89 0.48
CA SER A 97 1.58 24.85 1.16
C SER A 97 0.69 25.86 1.90
N PRO A 98 0.48 25.70 3.22
CA PRO A 98 -0.49 26.52 3.97
C PRO A 98 -0.05 27.98 4.13
N ASN A 99 1.25 28.26 4.11
CA ASN A 99 1.78 29.61 4.32
C ASN A 99 1.84 30.42 3.02
N ASP A 100 2.33 29.81 1.94
CA ASP A 100 2.58 30.53 0.68
C ASP A 100 1.44 30.36 -0.34
N GLY A 101 0.60 29.31 -0.19
CA GLY A 101 -0.47 28.98 -1.14
C GLY A 101 0.00 28.25 -2.40
N TYR A 102 1.31 28.10 -2.60
CA TYR A 102 1.91 27.41 -3.74
C TYR A 102 3.22 26.70 -3.39
N LEU A 103 3.64 25.80 -4.27
CA LEU A 103 4.88 25.05 -4.23
C LEU A 103 5.62 25.20 -5.55
N ASN A 104 6.90 25.55 -5.51
CA ASN A 104 7.72 25.68 -6.71
C ASN A 104 8.11 24.31 -7.29
N LEU A 105 7.83 24.11 -8.57
CA LEU A 105 8.40 23.05 -9.40
C LEU A 105 9.75 23.54 -9.95
N ARG A 106 10.83 22.80 -9.71
CA ARG A 106 12.21 23.22 -10.04
C ARG A 106 12.90 22.27 -11.01
N THR A 107 13.95 22.74 -11.68
CA THR A 107 14.73 21.92 -12.63
C THR A 107 15.55 20.82 -11.96
N GLY A 108 15.82 20.90 -10.66
CA GLY A 108 16.56 19.89 -9.90
C GLY A 108 16.18 19.84 -8.41
N PRO A 109 16.64 18.81 -7.68
CA PRO A 109 16.30 18.59 -6.27
C PRO A 109 17.07 19.56 -5.36
N GLY A 110 16.49 20.73 -5.09
CA GLY A 110 17.07 21.74 -4.21
C GLY A 110 16.54 23.14 -4.44
N THR A 111 16.67 24.02 -3.44
CA THR A 111 16.21 25.42 -3.51
C THR A 111 17.06 26.31 -4.42
N ARG A 112 18.28 25.88 -4.78
CA ARG A 112 19.19 26.57 -5.70
C ARG A 112 18.87 26.36 -7.18
N TYR A 113 18.05 25.37 -7.52
CA TYR A 113 17.69 25.08 -8.91
C TYR A 113 16.63 26.05 -9.41
N GLN A 114 16.67 26.34 -10.70
CA GLN A 114 15.74 27.25 -11.38
C GLN A 114 14.30 26.78 -11.19
N ILE A 115 13.38 27.74 -11.01
CA ILE A 115 11.95 27.50 -10.91
C ILE A 115 11.41 27.35 -12.34
N ILE A 116 10.73 26.24 -12.60
CA ILE A 116 9.98 26.00 -13.84
C ILE A 116 8.64 26.74 -13.75
N ARG A 117 7.91 26.51 -12.66
CA ARG A 117 6.62 27.17 -12.38
C ARG A 117 6.20 26.99 -10.91
N PRO A 118 5.33 27.86 -10.38
CA PRO A 118 4.55 27.54 -9.20
C PRO A 118 3.48 26.48 -9.53
N MET A 119 3.14 25.69 -8.52
CA MET A 119 1.98 24.80 -8.46
C MET A 119 1.13 25.22 -7.26
N TYR A 120 -0.15 25.49 -7.45
CA TYR A 120 -1.03 26.00 -6.40
C TYR A 120 -1.66 24.88 -5.56
N ASN A 121 -2.11 25.22 -4.35
CA ASN A 121 -2.77 24.26 -3.47
C ASN A 121 -3.95 23.56 -4.18
N GLY A 122 -4.05 22.25 -4.00
CA GLY A 122 -5.05 21.41 -4.65
C GLY A 122 -4.68 20.96 -6.07
N GLU A 123 -3.62 21.49 -6.68
CA GLU A 123 -3.16 20.98 -7.97
C GLU A 123 -2.55 19.58 -7.83
N ALA A 124 -2.91 18.71 -8.78
CA ALA A 124 -2.47 17.32 -8.79
C ALA A 124 -1.11 17.16 -9.47
N VAL A 125 -0.28 16.30 -8.88
CA VAL A 125 1.02 15.90 -9.42
C VAL A 125 1.20 14.40 -9.33
N THR A 126 1.75 13.78 -10.38
CA THR A 126 2.12 12.36 -10.36
C THR A 126 3.59 12.22 -9.98
N LEU A 127 3.88 11.50 -8.90
CA LEU A 127 5.23 11.20 -8.42
C LEU A 127 5.95 10.23 -9.35
N LEU A 128 7.20 10.55 -9.65
CA LEU A 128 8.06 9.79 -10.56
C LEU A 128 9.27 9.21 -9.83
N GLU A 129 10.05 10.06 -9.17
CA GLU A 129 11.36 9.70 -8.59
C GLU A 129 11.63 10.52 -7.32
N ARG A 130 12.44 10.01 -6.39
CA ARG A 130 12.81 10.69 -5.13
C ARG A 130 14.31 10.95 -5.06
N SER A 131 14.69 12.09 -4.51
CA SER A 131 16.08 12.46 -4.23
C SER A 131 16.14 13.30 -2.96
N GLY A 132 16.53 12.68 -1.84
CA GLY A 132 16.47 13.31 -0.52
C GLY A 132 15.03 13.73 -0.18
N GLY A 133 14.85 14.97 0.31
CA GLY A 133 13.52 15.53 0.60
C GLY A 133 12.73 16.01 -0.63
N TRP A 134 13.19 15.73 -1.84
CA TRP A 134 12.57 16.18 -3.09
C TRP A 134 11.99 15.02 -3.88
N VAL A 135 10.92 15.30 -4.61
CA VAL A 135 10.28 14.34 -5.51
C VAL A 135 10.18 14.95 -6.89
N ARG A 136 10.66 14.21 -7.89
CA ARG A 136 10.38 14.49 -9.29
C ARG A 136 8.94 14.14 -9.57
N VAL A 137 8.19 15.08 -10.11
CA VAL A 137 6.76 14.94 -10.36
C VAL A 137 6.41 15.39 -11.78
N LYS A 138 5.32 14.84 -12.31
CA LYS A 138 4.62 15.34 -13.49
C LYS A 138 3.38 16.10 -13.04
N HIS A 139 3.38 17.41 -13.26
CA HIS A 139 2.24 18.28 -13.01
C HIS A 139 1.12 18.02 -14.04
N GLN A 140 -0.14 18.29 -13.68
CA GLN A 140 -1.30 18.18 -14.58
C GLN A 140 -1.15 18.95 -15.90
N SER A 141 -0.38 20.04 -15.92
CA SER A 141 -0.07 20.79 -17.15
C SER A 141 0.93 20.07 -18.08
N GLY A 142 1.43 18.89 -17.71
CA GLY A 142 2.47 18.16 -18.43
C GLY A 142 3.91 18.53 -18.04
N ALA A 143 4.11 19.61 -17.26
CA ALA A 143 5.44 20.02 -16.81
C ALA A 143 6.05 18.96 -15.87
N ILE A 144 7.34 18.67 -16.05
CA ILE A 144 8.09 17.71 -15.23
C ILE A 144 9.22 18.45 -14.52
N GLY A 145 9.33 18.25 -13.21
CA GLY A 145 10.39 18.85 -12.39
C GLY A 145 10.39 18.32 -10.97
N TRP A 146 11.12 18.97 -10.08
CA TRP A 146 11.31 18.58 -8.69
C TRP A 146 10.56 19.49 -7.75
N ALA A 147 9.86 18.91 -6.78
CA ALA A 147 9.11 19.60 -5.75
C ALA A 147 9.48 19.07 -4.38
N PHE A 148 9.44 19.91 -3.35
CA PHE A 148 9.80 19.48 -1.99
C PHE A 148 8.69 18.61 -1.42
N GLU A 149 9.03 17.38 -1.01
CA GLU A 149 8.06 16.33 -0.69
C GLU A 149 7.08 16.72 0.41
N LYS A 150 7.56 17.48 1.40
CA LYS A 150 6.80 17.90 2.57
C LYS A 150 5.44 18.53 2.24
N TYR A 151 5.30 19.11 1.04
CA TYR A 151 4.11 19.82 0.60
C TYR A 151 3.26 19.02 -0.40
N LEU A 152 3.48 17.69 -0.52
CA LEU A 152 2.74 16.79 -1.41
C LEU A 152 1.94 15.76 -0.60
N HIS A 153 0.61 15.90 -0.61
CA HIS A 153 -0.31 15.14 0.25
C HIS A 153 -1.20 14.18 -0.55
N ARG A 154 -1.71 13.12 0.10
CA ARG A 154 -2.63 12.16 -0.53
C ARG A 154 -4.02 12.77 -0.72
#